data_AF-A0A534WIB2-F1
#
_entry.id   AF-A0A534WIB2-F1
#
_cell.length_a   1.000
_cell.length_b   1.000
_cell.length_c   1.000
_cell.angle_alpha   90.00
_cell.angle_beta   90.00
_cell.angle_gamma   90.00
#
_symmetry.space_group_name_H-M   'P 1'
#
loop_
_entity.id
_entity.type
_entity.pdbx_description
1 polymer ?
#
loop_
_entity_poly.entity_id
_entity_poly.type
_entity_poly.pdbx_seq_one_letter_code
_entity_poly.pdbx_strand_id
1 'polypeptide(L)' 'KGRTSGQVQHVREVLVDCDEDAVLLKVEQERGVACHLGYASCFFRRVDQDAWRVIAPRLEPPSSG' A
#
# COMPACT_ATOMS: atom_id res chain seq x y z
N LYS A 1 3.72 -5.98 -8.24
CA LYS A 1 2.57 -6.10 -7.31
C LYS A 1 1.31 -6.45 -8.10
N GLY A 2 0.39 -7.28 -7.56
CA GLY A 2 -0.93 -7.48 -8.18
C GLY A 2 -1.06 -8.62 -9.19
N ARG A 3 -0.06 -9.48 -9.38
CA ARG A 3 -0.12 -10.60 -10.34
C ARG A 3 -1.32 -11.54 -10.12
N THR A 4 -1.67 -11.82 -8.88
CA THR A 4 -2.80 -12.70 -8.53
C THR A 4 -4.10 -11.92 -8.30
N SER A 5 -4.02 -10.75 -7.66
CA SER A 5 -5.21 -9.96 -7.28
C SER A 5 -5.69 -8.95 -8.32
N GLY A 6 -4.91 -8.71 -9.39
CA GLY A 6 -5.15 -7.62 -10.34
C GLY A 6 -4.90 -6.22 -9.77
N GLN A 7 -4.42 -6.10 -8.53
CA GLN A 7 -4.14 -4.82 -7.88
C GLN A 7 -2.75 -4.30 -8.29
N VAL A 8 -2.64 -3.91 -9.56
CA VAL A 8 -1.37 -3.47 -10.17
C VAL A 8 -0.98 -2.09 -9.67
N GLN A 9 0.32 -1.83 -9.65
CA GLN A 9 0.89 -0.52 -9.36
C GLN A 9 1.61 -0.03 -10.60
N HIS A 10 1.17 1.09 -11.16
CA HIS A 10 1.83 1.74 -12.30
C HIS A 10 2.85 2.74 -11.77
N VAL A 11 4.13 2.47 -11.99
CA VAL A 11 5.22 3.37 -11.57
C VAL A 11 5.15 4.66 -12.39
N ARG A 12 5.13 5.80 -11.70
CA ARG A 12 5.15 7.14 -12.30
C ARG A 12 6.51 7.81 -12.14
N GLU A 13 7.18 7.59 -11.02
CA GLU A 13 8.50 8.12 -10.71
C GLU A 13 9.28 7.16 -9.82
N VAL A 14 10.60 7.12 -9.98
CA VAL A 14 11.54 6.40 -9.13
C VAL A 14 12.53 7.42 -8.58
N LEU A 15 12.59 7.54 -7.26
CA LEU A 15 13.58 8.35 -6.56
C LEU A 15 14.51 7.41 -5.80
N VAL A 16 15.79 7.76 -5.74
CA VAL A 16 16.83 7.04 -5.00
C VAL A 16 17.26 7.92 -3.82
N ASP A 17 17.57 7.32 -2.68
CA ASP A 17 18.10 8.05 -1.53
C ASP A 17 19.59 8.42 -1.69
N CYS A 18 20.17 9.06 -0.67
CA CYS A 18 21.46 9.74 -0.81
C CYS A 18 22.68 8.82 -0.83
N ASP A 19 22.56 7.62 -0.26
CA ASP A 19 23.57 6.56 -0.24
C ASP A 19 23.21 5.37 -1.13
N GLU A 20 22.13 5.49 -1.91
CA GLU A 20 21.71 4.59 -2.98
C GLU A 20 21.33 3.18 -2.51
N ASP A 21 20.85 3.04 -1.26
CA ASP A 21 20.44 1.76 -0.70
C ASP A 21 18.92 1.56 -0.62
N ALA A 22 18.14 2.62 -0.87
CA ALA A 22 16.68 2.56 -0.96
C ALA A 22 16.11 3.34 -2.14
N VAL A 23 14.89 2.95 -2.54
CA VAL A 23 14.10 3.66 -3.56
C VAL A 23 12.72 4.03 -3.03
N LEU A 24 12.26 5.22 -3.43
CA LEU A 24 10.88 5.66 -3.28
C LEU A 24 10.18 5.58 -4.64
N LEU A 25 9.18 4.71 -4.73
CA LEU A 25 8.33 4.60 -5.92
C LEU A 25 7.07 5.46 -5.73
N LYS A 26 6.90 6.49 -6.57
CA LYS A 26 5.59 7.13 -6.73
C LYS A 26 4.80 6.33 -7.74
N VAL A 27 3.67 5.79 -7.31
CA VAL A 27 2.85 4.88 -8.11
C VAL A 27 1.42 5.37 -8.19
N GLU A 28 0.77 5.06 -9.30
CA GLU A 28 -0.68 5.03 -9.37
C GLU A 28 -1.14 3.61 -9.02
N GLN A 29 -1.92 3.49 -7.95
CA GLN A 29 -2.46 2.21 -7.47
C GLN A 29 -3.78 1.93 -8.18
N GLU A 30 -3.82 0.88 -9.00
CA GLU A 30 -5.05 0.46 -9.65
C GLU A 30 -6.10 0.06 -8.60
N ARG A 31 -7.34 0.52 -8.80
CA ARG A 31 -8.49 0.37 -7.88
C ARG A 31 -8.28 0.95 -6.47
N GLY A 32 -7.15 1.62 -6.21
CA GLY A 32 -6.81 2.17 -4.91
C GLY A 32 -6.43 1.14 -3.83
N VAL A 33 -6.42 -0.17 -4.11
CA VAL A 33 -6.17 -1.23 -3.11
C VAL A 33 -4.74 -1.75 -3.18
N ALA A 34 -3.91 -1.40 -2.19
CA ALA A 34 -2.56 -1.96 -2.09
C ALA A 34 -2.50 -3.23 -1.21
N CYS A 35 -3.38 -3.37 -0.22
CA CYS A 35 -3.31 -4.44 0.78
C CYS A 35 -4.18 -5.65 0.42
N HIS A 36 -3.69 -6.87 0.69
CA HIS A 36 -4.45 -8.11 0.48
C HIS A 36 -5.69 -8.23 1.40
N LEU A 37 -5.71 -7.48 2.51
CA LEU A 37 -6.89 -7.36 3.39
C LEU A 37 -7.92 -6.34 2.87
N GLY A 38 -7.70 -5.77 1.69
CA GLY A 38 -8.61 -4.84 1.02
C GLY A 38 -8.46 -3.37 1.42
N TYR A 39 -7.45 -3.03 2.21
CA TYR A 39 -7.13 -1.64 2.57
C TYR A 39 -6.35 -0.91 1.48
N ALA A 40 -6.54 0.41 1.43
CA ALA A 40 -5.80 1.27 0.51
C ALA A 40 -4.27 1.22 0.73
N SER A 41 -3.84 0.96 1.97
CA SER A 41 -2.43 0.80 2.35
C SER A 41 -2.26 -0.39 3.28
N CYS A 42 -1.10 -1.07 3.24
CA CYS A 42 -0.73 -2.04 4.26
C CYS A 42 -0.55 -1.38 5.64
N PHE A 43 -0.16 -0.10 5.66
CA PHE A 43 -0.03 0.72 6.85
C PHE A 43 -1.39 1.34 7.25
N PHE A 44 -2.45 0.52 7.27
CA PHE A 44 -3.80 0.95 7.62
C PHE A 44 -4.02 1.10 9.12
N ARG A 45 -3.05 0.74 9.96
CA ARG A 45 -3.10 0.89 11.42
C ARG A 45 -1.98 1.80 11.90
N ARG A 46 -2.31 2.70 12.81
CA ARG A 46 -1.37 3.55 13.54
C ARG A 46 -1.50 3.28 15.04
N VAL A 47 -0.37 3.30 15.74
CA VAL A 47 -0.35 3.32 17.21
C VAL A 47 -0.64 4.74 17.66
N ASP A 48 -1.69 4.92 18.46
CA ASP A 48 -2.08 6.19 19.06
C ASP A 48 -2.14 6.01 20.58
N GLN A 49 -1.22 6.65 21.29
CA GLN A 49 -0.97 6.45 22.72
C GLN A 49 -0.80 4.95 23.01
N ASP A 50 -1.82 4.30 23.59
CA ASP A 50 -1.82 2.90 23.98
C ASP A 50 -2.78 2.01 23.14
N ALA A 51 -3.27 2.51 22.00
CA ALA A 51 -4.24 1.81 21.16
C ALA A 51 -3.90 1.80 19.66
N TRP A 52 -4.29 0.74 18.98
CA TRP A 52 -4.27 0.68 17.52
C TRP A 52 -5.51 1.34 16.93
N ARG A 53 -5.32 2.27 15.99
CA ARG A 53 -6.43 2.88 15.22
C ARG A 53 -6.29 2.61 13.74
N VAL A 54 -7.42 2.31 13.09
CA VAL A 54 -7.49 2.18 11.64
C VAL A 54 -7.48 3.58 11.02
N ILE A 55 -6.50 3.85 10.15
CA ILE A 55 -6.26 5.17 9.54
C ILE A 55 -6.36 5.18 8.02
N ALA A 56 -6.47 4.02 7.38
CA ALA A 56 -6.71 3.91 5.94
C ALA A 56 -8.03 3.17 5.68
N PRO A 57 -8.80 3.58 4.65
CA PRO A 57 -10.08 2.93 4.35
C PRO A 57 -9.87 1.51 3.83
N ARG A 58 -10.83 0.63 4.17
CA ARG A 58 -11.01 -0.66 3.50
C ARG A 58 -11.90 -0.45 2.28
N LEU A 59 -11.34 -0.61 1.09
CA LEU A 59 -12.04 -0.38 -0.17
C LEU A 59 -12.65 -1.67 -0.73
N GLU A 60 -12.07 -2.83 -0.40
CA GLU A 60 -12.53 -4.14 -0.86
C GLU A 60 -12.59 -5.16 0.30
N PRO A 61 -13.38 -6.23 0.18
CA PRO A 61 -13.28 -7.38 1.09
C PRO A 61 -11.90 -8.05 1.01
N PRO A 62 -11.45 -8.78 2.05
CA PRO A 62 -10.19 -9.51 2.00
C PRO A 62 -10.20 -10.53 0.87
N SER A 63 -9.20 -10.50 0.00
CA SER A 63 -8.97 -11.57 -0.97
C SER A 63 -8.07 -12.61 -0.32
N SER A 64 -8.48 -13.89 -0.32
CA SER A 64 -7.57 -15.00 -0.06
C SER A 64 -6.43 -14.94 -1.09
N GLY A 65 -5.19 -14.76 -0.60
CA GLY A 65 -3.99 -14.63 -1.43
C GLY A 65 -3.63 -15.88 -2.20
#